data_AF-A0A816VAU4-F1
#
_entry.id   AF-A0A816VAU4-F1
#
_cell.length_a   1.000
_cell.length_b   1.000
_cell.length_c   1.000
_cell.angle_alpha   90.00
_cell.angle_beta   90.00
_cell.angle_gamma   90.00
#
_symmetry.space_group_name_H-M   'P 1'
#
loop_
_entity.id
_entity.type
_entity.pdbx_description
1 polymer ?
#
loop_
_entity_poly.entity_id
_entity_poly.type
_entity_poly.pdbx_seq_one_letter_code
_entity_poly.pdbx_strand_id
1 'polypeptide(L)'
;MNGSTHINTSILPMNVFDLQHDDFYSFVELYCGSIQAKILKLQLISDASTLIECSDPTEILQYNGEKLNDLKHKSCLITNDGNCIVLPGIVASFKTLKKCLLKKLEEDTKKNRKNISNNSTLPNTPIVNQVKSIDEFRNHLMDTINQWFINNRADFNLIDNSTLVQIRTTR
;
A
#
# COMPACT_ATOMS: atom_id res chain seq x y z
N MET A 1 -17.01 20.61 4.70
CA MET A 1 -16.58 19.95 5.95
C MET A 1 -15.23 19.28 5.70
N ASN A 2 -14.13 19.90 6.10
CA ASN A 2 -12.78 19.34 5.93
C ASN A 2 -12.44 18.48 7.15
N GLY A 3 -12.86 17.21 7.12
CA GLY A 3 -12.36 16.23 8.08
C GLY A 3 -10.87 16.01 7.80
N SER A 4 -10.00 16.51 8.70
CA SER A 4 -8.58 16.18 8.71
C SER A 4 -8.45 14.69 9.00
N THR A 5 -8.45 13.88 7.94
CA THR A 5 -8.21 12.45 8.03
C THR A 5 -6.73 12.28 8.35
N HIS A 6 -6.44 11.90 9.59
CA HIS A 6 -5.07 11.64 10.02
C HIS A 6 -4.51 10.43 9.25
N ILE A 7 -3.79 10.69 8.16
CA ILE A 7 -3.13 9.65 7.36
C ILE A 7 -2.07 8.99 8.23
N ASN A 8 -2.20 7.70 8.51
CA ASN A 8 -1.18 6.95 9.24
C ASN A 8 -0.13 6.40 8.26
N THR A 9 1.13 6.85 8.39
CA THR A 9 2.27 6.38 7.58
C THR A 9 3.03 5.23 8.24
N SER A 10 2.72 4.88 9.50
CA SER A 10 3.40 3.81 10.25
C SER A 10 3.20 2.43 9.61
N ILE A 11 2.11 2.27 8.88
CA ILE A 11 1.74 1.05 8.15
C ILE A 11 2.53 0.86 6.85
N LEU A 12 3.39 1.81 6.46
CA LEU A 12 4.24 1.68 5.28
C LEU A 12 5.62 1.12 5.68
N PRO A 13 6.20 0.20 4.89
CA PRO A 13 7.57 -0.29 5.10
C PRO A 13 8.57 0.86 5.19
N MET A 14 9.57 0.76 6.05
CA MET A 14 10.54 1.84 6.26
C MET A 14 11.27 2.21 4.96
N ASN A 15 11.59 1.22 4.14
CA ASN A 15 12.26 1.29 2.85
C ASN A 15 11.29 1.30 1.65
N VAL A 16 10.04 1.78 1.82
CA VAL A 16 9.02 1.69 0.75
C VAL A 16 9.44 2.37 -0.57
N PHE A 17 10.31 3.37 -0.51
CA PHE A 17 10.86 4.06 -1.70
C PHE A 17 12.04 3.33 -2.34
N ASP A 18 12.62 2.34 -1.65
CA ASP A 18 13.70 1.50 -2.17
C ASP A 18 13.16 0.22 -2.83
N LEU A 19 11.86 -0.09 -2.64
CA LEU A 19 11.20 -1.24 -3.26
C LEU A 19 11.05 -1.03 -4.77
N GLN A 20 11.40 -2.05 -5.54
CA GLN A 20 11.29 -2.06 -7.00
C GLN A 20 10.70 -3.36 -7.52
N HIS A 21 10.06 -3.29 -8.69
CA HIS A 21 9.51 -4.42 -9.43
C HIS A 21 8.69 -5.37 -8.55
N ASP A 22 9.07 -6.65 -8.46
CA ASP A 22 8.30 -7.68 -7.76
C ASP A 22 8.18 -7.43 -6.26
N ASP A 23 9.17 -6.80 -5.63
CA ASP A 23 9.08 -6.41 -4.20
C ASP A 23 8.04 -5.31 -4.00
N PHE A 24 8.01 -4.34 -4.91
CA PHE A 24 7.01 -3.28 -4.90
C PHE A 24 5.61 -3.84 -5.20
N TYR A 25 5.47 -4.71 -6.19
CA TYR A 25 4.19 -5.37 -6.50
C TYR A 25 3.69 -6.21 -5.33
N SER A 26 4.59 -6.94 -4.65
CA SER A 26 4.25 -7.72 -3.46
C SER A 26 3.76 -6.84 -2.31
N PHE A 27 4.40 -5.69 -2.10
CA PHE A 27 3.94 -4.70 -1.13
C PHE A 27 2.54 -4.17 -1.50
N VAL A 28 2.31 -3.79 -2.75
CA VAL A 28 1.00 -3.28 -3.20
C VAL A 28 -0.07 -4.37 -3.08
N GLU A 29 0.26 -5.63 -3.36
CA GLU A 29 -0.67 -6.75 -3.20
C GLU A 29 -1.09 -6.92 -1.74
N LEU A 30 -0.15 -6.83 -0.79
CA LEU A 30 -0.44 -6.91 0.63
C LEU A 30 -1.24 -5.70 1.13
N TYR A 31 -0.95 -4.51 0.60
CA TYR A 31 -1.53 -3.26 1.09
C TYR A 31 -2.89 -2.92 0.46
N CYS A 32 -3.01 -3.05 -0.86
CA CYS A 32 -4.19 -2.71 -1.63
C CYS A 32 -4.99 -3.94 -2.13
N GLY A 33 -4.33 -5.08 -2.30
CA GLY A 33 -4.91 -6.27 -2.90
C GLY A 33 -4.29 -6.63 -4.26
N SER A 34 -4.51 -7.88 -4.67
CA SER A 34 -3.90 -8.47 -5.86
C SER A 34 -4.33 -7.83 -7.18
N ILE A 35 -5.55 -7.27 -7.24
CA ILE A 35 -6.07 -6.57 -8.42
C ILE A 35 -5.22 -5.33 -8.69
N GLN A 36 -4.95 -4.54 -7.66
CA GLN A 36 -4.17 -3.30 -7.74
C GLN A 36 -2.72 -3.59 -8.14
N ALA A 37 -2.10 -4.61 -7.54
CA ALA A 37 -0.76 -5.04 -7.92
C ALA A 37 -0.70 -5.44 -9.41
N LYS A 38 -1.69 -6.18 -9.92
CA LYS A 38 -1.78 -6.54 -11.34
C LYS A 38 -1.98 -5.34 -12.25
N ILE A 39 -2.82 -4.38 -11.85
CA ILE A 39 -3.02 -3.11 -12.58
C ILE A 39 -1.68 -2.38 -12.73
N LEU A 40 -0.90 -2.27 -11.66
CA LEU A 40 0.42 -1.62 -11.72
C LEU A 40 1.43 -2.40 -12.57
N LYS A 41 1.44 -3.73 -12.44
CA LYS A 41 2.34 -4.61 -13.20
C LYS A 41 2.08 -4.54 -14.70
N LEU A 42 0.83 -4.46 -15.13
CA LEU A 42 0.47 -4.29 -16.55
C LEU A 42 0.94 -2.95 -17.12
N GLN A 43 0.99 -1.90 -16.30
CA GLN A 43 1.44 -0.57 -16.69
C GLN A 43 2.93 -0.34 -16.46
N LEU A 44 3.65 -1.34 -15.96
CA LEU A 44 5.08 -1.24 -15.59
C LEU A 44 5.36 -0.14 -14.55
N ILE A 45 4.39 0.17 -13.68
CA ILE A 45 4.57 1.08 -12.54
C ILE A 45 5.27 0.28 -11.44
N SER A 46 6.59 0.31 -11.41
CA SER A 46 7.41 -0.62 -10.65
C SER A 46 7.92 -0.13 -9.30
N ASP A 47 7.62 1.12 -8.91
CA ASP A 47 8.09 1.68 -7.65
C ASP A 47 7.15 2.77 -7.12
N ALA A 48 7.42 3.22 -5.88
CA ALA A 48 6.59 4.23 -5.22
C ALA A 48 6.64 5.60 -5.92
N SER A 49 7.77 5.98 -6.51
CA SER A 49 7.97 7.27 -7.17
C SER A 49 7.13 7.37 -8.45
N THR A 50 7.23 6.36 -9.31
CA THR A 50 6.42 6.24 -10.53
C THR A 50 4.93 6.18 -10.23
N LEU A 51 4.51 5.51 -9.14
CA LEU A 51 3.11 5.52 -8.71
C LEU A 51 2.63 6.91 -8.24
N ILE A 52 3.48 7.66 -7.55
CA ILE A 52 3.17 9.03 -7.14
C ILE A 52 2.99 9.94 -8.36
N GLU A 53 3.80 9.77 -9.39
CA GLU A 53 3.73 10.57 -10.62
C GLU A 53 2.55 10.16 -11.51
N CYS A 54 2.13 8.88 -11.47
CA CYS A 54 1.01 8.38 -12.24
C CYS A 54 -0.32 9.07 -11.86
N SER A 55 -0.96 9.73 -12.83
CA SER A 55 -2.21 10.47 -12.64
C SER A 55 -3.35 9.58 -12.12
N ASP A 56 -3.66 8.52 -12.87
CA ASP A 56 -4.68 7.52 -12.52
C ASP A 56 -4.23 6.12 -12.98
N PRO A 57 -3.80 5.26 -12.05
CA PRO A 57 -3.42 3.89 -12.38
C PRO A 57 -4.58 3.05 -12.94
N THR A 58 -5.83 3.47 -12.80
CA THR A 58 -6.99 2.69 -13.28
C THR A 58 -7.37 2.99 -14.72
N GLU A 59 -6.78 4.02 -15.34
CA GLU A 59 -7.06 4.43 -16.72
C GLU A 59 -6.79 3.31 -17.73
N ILE A 60 -5.81 2.44 -17.47
CA ILE A 60 -5.50 1.29 -18.32
C ILE A 60 -6.71 0.36 -18.56
N LEU A 61 -7.68 0.33 -17.63
CA LEU A 61 -8.88 -0.49 -17.75
C LEU A 61 -9.89 0.04 -18.78
N GLN A 62 -9.69 1.24 -19.30
CA GLN A 62 -10.53 1.79 -20.37
C GLN A 62 -10.18 1.18 -21.74
N TYR A 63 -8.95 0.69 -21.92
CA TYR A 63 -8.50 0.12 -23.19
C TYR A 63 -8.95 -1.33 -23.40
N ASN A 64 -9.14 -1.73 -24.65
CA ASN A 64 -9.48 -3.10 -24.99
C ASN A 64 -8.22 -3.95 -25.15
N GLY A 65 -8.23 -5.16 -24.59
CA GLY A 65 -7.13 -6.09 -24.73
C GLY A 65 -7.41 -7.39 -24.02
N GLU A 66 -7.00 -8.51 -24.61
CA GLU A 66 -7.21 -9.85 -24.06
C GLU A 66 -6.66 -9.97 -22.63
N LYS A 67 -5.45 -9.43 -22.40
CA LYS A 67 -4.81 -9.39 -21.08
C LYS A 67 -5.54 -8.53 -20.05
N LEU A 68 -6.35 -7.57 -20.50
CA LEU A 68 -7.13 -6.69 -19.63
C LEU A 68 -8.50 -7.27 -19.30
N ASN A 69 -9.07 -8.12 -20.14
CA ASN A 69 -10.44 -8.65 -19.97
C ASN A 69 -10.62 -9.34 -18.61
N ASP A 70 -9.69 -10.23 -18.25
CA ASP A 70 -9.76 -10.94 -16.95
C ASP A 70 -9.67 -9.99 -15.76
N LEU A 71 -8.92 -8.89 -15.91
CA LEU A 71 -8.79 -7.85 -14.89
C LEU A 71 -10.06 -7.00 -14.82
N LYS A 72 -10.61 -6.56 -15.96
CA LYS A 72 -11.87 -5.82 -16.06
C LYS A 72 -13.02 -6.57 -15.42
N HIS A 73 -13.14 -7.88 -15.64
CA HIS A 73 -14.18 -8.70 -15.01
C HIS A 73 -14.10 -8.72 -13.48
N LYS A 74 -12.92 -8.47 -12.90
CA LYS A 74 -12.69 -8.46 -11.45
C LYS A 74 -12.72 -7.06 -10.86
N SER A 75 -12.49 -6.02 -11.67
CA SER A 75 -12.26 -4.64 -11.19
C SER A 75 -13.23 -3.60 -11.75
N CYS A 76 -14.07 -3.94 -12.74
CA CYS A 76 -15.09 -3.07 -13.33
C CYS A 76 -16.49 -3.67 -13.24
N LEU A 77 -17.48 -2.80 -13.28
CA LEU A 77 -18.82 -3.09 -13.78
C LEU A 77 -18.87 -2.75 -15.27
N ILE A 78 -19.26 -3.73 -16.10
CA ILE A 78 -19.45 -3.50 -17.53
C ILE A 78 -20.93 -3.18 -17.78
N THR A 79 -21.22 -2.02 -18.35
CA THR A 79 -22.60 -1.64 -18.69
C THR A 79 -23.05 -2.31 -19.99
N ASN A 80 -24.36 -2.29 -20.26
CA ASN A 80 -24.93 -2.83 -21.50
C ASN A 80 -24.36 -2.16 -22.77
N ASP A 81 -23.89 -0.91 -22.65
CA ASP A 81 -23.27 -0.16 -23.74
C ASP A 81 -21.76 -0.48 -23.92
N GLY A 82 -21.23 -1.41 -23.13
CA GLY A 82 -19.81 -1.80 -23.16
C GLY A 82 -18.88 -0.89 -22.36
N ASN A 83 -19.39 0.08 -21.59
CA ASN A 83 -18.56 0.97 -20.78
C ASN A 83 -18.02 0.25 -19.53
N CYS A 84 -16.75 0.45 -19.20
CA CYS A 84 -16.11 -0.06 -17.97
C CYS A 84 -16.20 0.99 -16.87
N ILE A 85 -16.93 0.70 -15.81
CA ILE A 85 -16.95 1.53 -14.60
C ILE A 85 -16.08 0.86 -13.54
N VAL A 86 -14.92 1.42 -13.24
CA VAL A 86 -14.00 0.87 -12.23
C VAL A 86 -14.68 0.87 -10.86
N LEU A 87 -14.57 -0.24 -10.13
CA LEU A 87 -15.15 -0.37 -8.80
C LEU A 87 -14.58 0.70 -7.86
N PRO A 88 -15.43 1.46 -7.12
CA PRO A 88 -14.97 2.57 -6.28
C PRO A 88 -13.91 2.18 -5.24
N GLY A 89 -13.97 0.96 -4.72
CA GLY A 89 -12.97 0.44 -3.78
C GLY A 89 -11.56 0.36 -4.35
N ILE A 90 -11.42 0.02 -5.64
CA ILE A 90 -10.13 -0.01 -6.34
C ILE A 90 -9.56 1.41 -6.42
N VAL A 91 -10.35 2.38 -6.89
CA VAL A 91 -9.96 3.79 -6.99
C VAL A 91 -9.57 4.36 -5.62
N ALA A 92 -10.40 4.10 -4.60
CA ALA A 92 -10.16 4.56 -3.23
C ALA A 92 -8.87 3.99 -2.64
N SER A 93 -8.56 2.71 -2.91
CA SER A 93 -7.34 2.06 -2.42
C SER A 93 -6.06 2.69 -2.99
N PHE A 94 -6.02 2.94 -4.31
CA PHE A 94 -4.88 3.63 -4.93
C PHE A 94 -4.72 5.05 -4.41
N LYS A 95 -5.83 5.79 -4.28
CA LYS A 95 -5.82 7.15 -3.74
C LYS A 95 -5.29 7.18 -2.31
N THR A 96 -5.67 6.21 -1.49
CA THR A 96 -5.18 6.07 -0.12
C THR A 96 -3.69 5.74 -0.10
N LEU A 97 -3.24 4.74 -0.86
CA LEU A 97 -1.82 4.38 -0.95
C LEU A 97 -0.98 5.59 -1.41
N LYS A 98 -1.37 6.26 -2.49
CA LYS A 98 -0.67 7.43 -3.02
C LYS A 98 -0.57 8.56 -1.99
N LYS A 99 -1.64 8.82 -1.23
CA LYS A 99 -1.63 9.79 -0.12
C LYS A 99 -0.65 9.38 0.99
N CYS A 100 -0.62 8.10 1.38
CA CYS A 100 0.31 7.61 2.40
C CYS A 100 1.76 7.76 1.93
N LEU A 101 2.05 7.39 0.67
CA LEU A 101 3.39 7.53 0.09
C LEU A 101 3.82 9.01 0.03
N LEU A 102 2.97 9.91 -0.48
CA LEU A 102 3.24 11.34 -0.51
C LEU A 102 3.54 11.90 0.89
N LYS A 103 2.74 11.54 1.90
CA LYS A 103 2.97 11.99 3.27
C LYS A 103 4.29 11.47 3.83
N LYS A 104 4.64 10.21 3.54
CA LYS A 104 5.92 9.63 3.97
C LYS A 104 7.12 10.33 3.31
N LEU A 105 7.02 10.65 2.02
CA LEU A 105 8.02 11.42 1.30
C LEU A 105 8.24 12.80 1.95
N GLU A 106 7.17 13.48 2.36
CA GLU A 106 7.27 14.74 3.11
C GLU A 106 7.94 14.58 4.48
N GLU A 107 7.67 13.49 5.19
CA GLU A 107 8.26 13.20 6.50
C GLU A 107 9.77 13.00 6.40
N ASP A 108 10.22 12.23 5.40
CA ASP A 108 11.63 11.93 5.20
C ASP A 108 12.43 13.15 4.70
N THR A 109 11.83 13.97 3.83
CA THR A 109 12.43 15.25 3.42
C THR A 109 12.54 16.25 4.58
N LYS A 110 11.55 16.31 5.50
CA LYS A 110 11.59 17.17 6.69
C LYS A 110 12.65 16.74 7.70
N LYS A 111 12.87 15.43 7.89
CA LYS A 111 13.94 14.91 8.76
C LYS A 111 15.33 15.34 8.25
N ASN A 112 15.55 15.22 6.94
CA ASN A 112 16.83 15.60 6.34
C ASN A 112 17.13 17.10 6.47
N ARG A 113 16.12 17.98 6.37
CA ARG A 113 16.29 19.43 6.57
C ARG A 113 16.63 19.81 8.01
N LYS A 114 16.06 19.13 9.00
CA LYS A 114 16.36 19.41 10.43
C LYS A 114 17.79 19.03 10.82
N ASN A 115 18.38 18.03 10.16
CA ASN A 115 19.76 17.61 10.42
C ASN A 115 20.81 18.57 9.84
N ILE A 116 20.46 19.34 8.79
CA ILE A 116 21.38 20.32 8.17
C ILE A 116 21.50 21.60 9.00
N SER A 117 20.47 21.96 9.78
CA SER A 117 20.47 23.22 10.55
C SER A 117 21.25 23.16 11.86
N ASN A 118 21.64 21.97 12.36
CA ASN A 118 22.16 21.83 13.74
C ASN A 118 23.57 21.28 13.87
N ASN A 119 24.25 20.88 12.78
CA ASN A 119 25.58 20.24 12.89
C ASN A 119 26.65 20.96 12.08
N SER A 120 27.20 22.03 12.66
CA SER A 120 28.59 22.45 12.43
C SER A 120 29.53 21.73 13.40
N THR A 121 29.53 20.38 13.43
CA THR A 121 30.68 19.59 13.93
C THR A 121 30.51 18.12 13.54
N LEU A 122 31.53 17.53 12.91
CA LEU A 122 31.67 16.09 12.67
C LEU A 122 31.59 15.30 14.00
N PRO A 123 31.02 14.08 14.01
CA PRO A 123 31.85 12.90 13.76
C PRO A 123 31.17 11.77 12.97
N ASN A 124 32.02 11.03 12.24
CA ASN A 124 31.71 9.78 11.55
C ASN A 124 31.11 8.74 12.51
N THR A 125 29.90 8.30 12.22
CA THR A 125 29.40 6.97 12.62
C THR A 125 28.67 6.34 11.43
N PRO A 126 28.90 5.06 11.13
CA PRO A 126 28.26 4.40 10.00
C PRO A 126 26.77 4.24 10.31
N ILE A 127 25.94 4.87 9.48
CA ILE A 127 24.49 4.72 9.50
C ILE A 127 24.17 3.30 9.04
N VAL A 128 23.90 2.41 10.00
CA VAL A 128 23.31 1.10 9.72
C VAL A 128 21.84 1.33 9.38
N ASN A 129 21.56 1.46 8.07
CA ASN A 129 20.21 1.39 7.53
C ASN A 129 19.66 -0.02 7.82
N GLN A 130 18.83 -0.15 8.86
CA GLN A 130 18.05 -1.37 9.08
C GLN A 130 16.96 -1.44 8.00
N VAL A 131 17.32 -2.05 6.87
CA VAL A 131 16.37 -2.56 5.88
C VAL A 131 15.52 -3.60 6.59
N LYS A 132 14.27 -3.25 6.92
CA LYS A 132 13.31 -4.25 7.40
C LYS A 132 12.84 -5.06 6.21
N SER A 133 13.04 -6.38 6.27
CA SER A 133 12.68 -7.30 5.18
C SER A 133 11.16 -7.32 4.94
N ILE A 134 10.73 -7.82 3.77
CA ILE A 134 9.30 -8.00 3.45
C ILE A 134 8.60 -8.89 4.48
N ASP A 135 9.29 -9.87 5.04
CA ASP A 135 8.72 -10.76 6.06
C ASP A 135 8.50 -10.02 7.38
N GLU A 136 9.41 -9.11 7.76
CA GLU A 136 9.21 -8.23 8.92
C GLU A 136 8.02 -7.29 8.71
N PHE A 137 7.84 -6.78 7.48
CA PHE A 137 6.67 -5.97 7.14
C PHE A 137 5.37 -6.77 7.25
N ARG A 138 5.33 -7.99 6.70
CA ARG A 138 4.17 -8.89 6.81
C ARG A 138 3.82 -9.18 8.25
N ASN A 139 4.80 -9.52 9.07
CA ASN A 139 4.60 -9.78 10.49
C ASN A 139 4.05 -8.54 11.20
N HIS A 140 4.63 -7.36 10.94
CA HIS A 140 4.14 -6.12 11.53
C HIS A 140 2.71 -5.75 11.10
N LEU A 141 2.36 -6.00 9.83
CA LEU A 141 1.01 -5.76 9.33
C LEU A 141 0.00 -6.68 10.01
N MET A 142 0.32 -7.97 10.12
CA MET A 142 -0.52 -8.94 10.83
C MET A 142 -0.68 -8.59 12.31
N ASP A 143 0.39 -8.19 12.98
CA ASP A 143 0.32 -7.73 14.36
C ASP A 143 -0.57 -6.50 14.50
N THR A 144 -0.46 -5.54 13.58
CA THR A 144 -1.28 -4.32 13.60
C THR A 144 -2.76 -4.64 13.38
N ILE A 145 -3.09 -5.53 12.44
CA ILE A 145 -4.46 -5.99 12.17
C ILE A 145 -5.01 -6.72 13.40
N ASN A 146 -4.22 -7.62 13.99
CA ASN A 146 -4.62 -8.37 15.19
C ASN A 146 -4.86 -7.43 16.38
N GLN A 147 -3.97 -6.47 16.61
CA GLN A 147 -4.14 -5.47 17.67
C GLN A 147 -5.37 -4.60 17.44
N TRP A 148 -5.63 -4.18 16.19
CA TRP A 148 -6.85 -3.46 15.86
C TRP A 148 -8.10 -4.31 16.14
N PHE A 149 -8.08 -5.58 15.75
CA PHE A 149 -9.19 -6.50 16.01
C PHE A 149 -9.45 -6.70 17.50
N ILE A 150 -8.40 -6.90 18.31
CA ILE A 150 -8.50 -7.03 19.77
C ILE A 150 -9.11 -5.76 20.38
N ASN A 151 -8.63 -4.59 19.97
CA ASN A 151 -9.07 -3.31 20.54
C ASN A 151 -10.51 -2.92 20.15
N ASN A 152 -11.00 -3.41 19.01
CA ASN A 152 -12.36 -3.12 18.53
C ASN A 152 -13.31 -4.31 18.75
N ARG A 153 -12.85 -5.38 19.43
CA ARG A 153 -13.64 -6.61 19.65
C ARG A 153 -14.95 -6.36 20.38
N ALA A 154 -15.02 -5.36 21.26
CA ALA A 154 -16.23 -5.02 22.00
C ALA A 154 -17.31 -4.36 21.13
N ASP A 155 -16.93 -3.72 20.03
CA ASP A 155 -17.85 -3.04 19.11
C ASP A 155 -18.49 -4.01 18.11
N PHE A 156 -17.85 -5.16 17.90
CA PHE A 156 -18.41 -6.27 17.14
C PHE A 156 -19.00 -7.27 18.13
N ASN A 157 -20.31 -7.21 18.38
CA ASN A 157 -21.09 -8.27 19.04
C ASN A 157 -21.06 -9.58 18.23
N LEU A 158 -19.88 -10.15 18.02
CA LEU A 158 -19.66 -11.43 17.38
C LEU A 158 -19.77 -12.48 18.48
N ILE A 159 -20.93 -13.16 18.43
CA ILE A 159 -21.21 -14.40 19.13
C ILE A 159 -19.99 -15.31 19.01
N ASP A 160 -19.53 -15.76 20.18
CA ASP A 160 -18.40 -16.65 20.37
C ASP A 160 -18.55 -17.90 19.48
N ASN A 161 -17.61 -18.11 18.57
CA ASN A 161 -17.39 -19.37 17.87
C ASN A 161 -15.96 -19.42 17.32
N SER A 162 -15.03 -19.77 18.21
CA SER A 162 -13.94 -20.75 17.99
C SER A 162 -13.36 -20.94 16.57
N THR A 163 -13.10 -19.87 15.81
CA THR A 163 -12.43 -19.99 14.50
C THR A 163 -11.24 -19.04 14.46
N LEU A 164 -10.34 -19.21 15.42
CA LEU A 164 -8.94 -18.85 15.21
C LEU A 164 -8.40 -19.76 14.11
N VAL A 165 -8.35 -19.23 12.89
CA VAL A 165 -7.67 -19.86 11.76
C VAL A 165 -6.20 -20.01 12.15
N GLN A 166 -5.84 -21.21 12.60
CA GLN A 166 -4.45 -21.66 12.64
C GLN A 166 -3.97 -21.76 11.18
N ILE A 167 -3.41 -20.69 10.65
CA ILE A 167 -2.53 -20.80 9.47
C ILE A 167 -1.22 -21.39 9.99
N ARG A 168 -1.20 -22.73 10.11
CA ARG A 168 0.04 -23.49 10.29
C ARG A 168 0.80 -23.44 8.96
N THR A 169 1.94 -22.78 8.99
CA THR A 169 2.99 -22.86 7.97
C THR A 169 3.55 -24.29 7.99
N THR A 170 3.11 -25.16 7.09
CA THR A 170 3.83 -26.39 6.77
C THR A 170 4.95 -26.06 5.79
N ARG A 171 6.19 -26.36 6.22
CA ARG A 171 7.37 -26.54 5.37
C ARG A 171 7.19 -27.73 4.44
#